data_AF-A0A137STX2-F1
#
_entry.id   AF-A0A137STX2-F1
#
_cell.length_a   1.000
_cell.length_b   1.000
_cell.length_c   1.000
_cell.angle_alpha   90.00
_cell.angle_beta   90.00
_cell.angle_gamma   90.00
#
_symmetry.space_group_name_H-M   'P 1'
#
loop_
_entity.id
_entity.type
_entity.pdbx_description
1 polymer ?
#
loop_
_entity_poly.entity_id
_entity_poly.type
_entity_poly.pdbx_seq_one_letter_code
_entity_poly.pdbx_strand_id
1 'polypeptide(L)'
;MDKNSILQYKSSFDTIVRYIESGDSEEQVEVWFARELQTILGYARWENFLVAIRRAVDSCKAQGINVDDHFREVTKMVESGSGAK
;
A
#
# COMPACT_ATOMS: atom_id res chain seq x y z
N MET A 1 3.51 -23.01 -6.61
CA MET A 1 2.69 -21.81 -6.90
C MET A 1 2.34 -21.86 -8.37
N ASP A 2 1.06 -21.89 -8.70
CA ASP A 2 0.57 -21.97 -10.07
C ASP A 2 0.73 -20.61 -10.80
N LYS A 3 1.18 -20.66 -12.06
CA LYS A 3 1.38 -19.48 -12.92
C LYS A 3 0.12 -18.62 -13.04
N ASN A 4 -1.05 -19.26 -13.03
CA ASN A 4 -2.35 -18.58 -13.09
C ASN A 4 -2.63 -17.73 -11.85
N SER A 5 -2.26 -18.21 -10.66
CA SER A 5 -2.44 -17.45 -9.42
C SER A 5 -1.56 -16.19 -9.40
N ILE A 6 -0.32 -16.29 -9.86
CA ILE A 6 0.60 -15.14 -9.96
C ILE A 6 0.02 -14.07 -10.89
N LEU A 7 -0.51 -14.48 -12.06
CA LEU A 7 -1.14 -13.55 -13.01
C LEU A 7 -2.39 -12.87 -12.45
N GLN A 8 -3.22 -13.63 -11.73
CA GLN A 8 -4.42 -13.08 -11.09
C GLN A 8 -4.08 -12.07 -9.99
N TYR A 9 -3.10 -12.37 -9.14
CA TYR A 9 -2.64 -11.44 -8.12
C TYR A 9 -2.07 -10.18 -8.76
N LYS A 10 -1.19 -10.32 -9.77
CA LYS A 10 -0.65 -9.18 -10.50
C LYS A 10 -1.77 -8.28 -11.03
N SER A 11 -2.74 -8.83 -11.75
CA SER A 11 -3.87 -8.06 -12.28
C SER A 11 -4.67 -7.34 -11.20
N SER A 12 -4.79 -7.93 -10.01
CA SER A 12 -5.47 -7.31 -8.88
C SER A 12 -4.70 -6.11 -8.34
N PHE A 13 -3.37 -6.21 -8.22
CA PHE A 13 -2.51 -5.09 -7.79
C PHE A 13 -2.43 -3.98 -8.84
N ASP A 14 -2.36 -4.35 -10.13
CA ASP A 14 -2.31 -3.41 -11.25
C ASP A 14 -3.56 -2.49 -11.27
N THR A 15 -4.71 -2.98 -10.77
CA THR A 15 -5.97 -2.22 -10.73
C THR A 15 -5.94 -1.05 -9.74
N ILE A 16 -5.10 -1.11 -8.70
CA ILE A 16 -4.99 -0.09 -7.65
C ILE A 16 -3.66 0.68 -7.71
N VAL A 17 -2.91 0.55 -8.80
CA VAL A 17 -1.70 1.34 -9.01
C VAL A 17 -2.08 2.82 -9.07
N ARG A 18 -1.38 3.62 -8.29
CA ARG A 18 -1.50 5.09 -8.27
C ARG A 18 -0.16 5.69 -8.65
N TYR A 19 -0.20 6.88 -9.20
CA TYR A 19 0.99 7.62 -9.57
C TYR A 19 1.05 8.90 -8.75
N ILE A 20 2.20 9.17 -8.15
CA ILE A 20 2.47 10.44 -7.46
C ILE A 20 3.64 11.15 -8.13
N GLU A 21 3.56 12.47 -8.21
CA GLU A 21 4.68 13.31 -8.64
C GLU A 21 5.69 13.41 -7.51
N SER A 22 6.92 12.97 -7.76
CA SER A 22 8.02 13.22 -6.85
C SER A 22 8.48 14.66 -7.05
N GLY A 23 8.46 15.49 -6.02
CA GLY A 23 8.70 16.95 -6.13
C GLY A 23 10.06 17.37 -6.71
N ASP A 24 10.97 16.42 -6.96
CA ASP A 24 12.32 16.65 -7.49
C ASP A 24 12.51 16.13 -8.93
N SER A 25 11.51 15.51 -9.56
CA SER A 25 11.64 14.94 -10.92
C SER A 25 10.29 14.93 -11.63
N GLU A 26 10.26 15.16 -12.95
CA GLU A 26 9.05 14.94 -13.79
C GLU A 26 8.64 13.44 -13.86
N GLU A 27 9.17 12.60 -12.98
CA GLU A 27 8.91 11.18 -12.92
C GLU A 27 7.73 10.88 -11.99
N GLN A 28 6.77 10.15 -12.54
CA GLN A 28 5.64 9.62 -11.80
C GLN A 28 6.05 8.32 -11.13
N VAL A 29 5.98 8.27 -9.81
CA VAL A 29 6.31 7.07 -9.03
C VAL A 29 5.04 6.26 -8.80
N GLU A 30 5.11 4.96 -9.10
CA GLU A 30 4.06 3.99 -8.81
C GLU A 30 3.98 3.72 -7.31
N VAL A 31 2.79 3.92 -6.74
CA VAL A 31 2.51 3.71 -5.33
C VAL A 31 1.18 3.00 -5.13
N TRP A 32 1.06 2.33 -3.99
CA TRP A 32 -0.18 1.68 -3.56
C TRP A 32 -0.64 2.25 -2.22
N PHE A 33 -1.92 2.61 -2.12
CA PHE A 33 -2.49 3.01 -0.85
C PHE A 33 -2.78 1.80 0.02
N ALA A 34 -2.33 1.85 1.29
CA ALA A 34 -2.53 0.77 2.25
C ALA A 34 -4.00 0.34 2.42
N ARG A 35 -4.96 1.29 2.32
CA ARG A 35 -6.40 0.97 2.39
C ARG A 35 -6.89 0.15 1.19
N GLU A 36 -6.37 0.40 0.00
CA GLU A 36 -6.70 -0.37 -1.20
C GLU A 36 -6.01 -1.73 -1.16
N LEU A 37 -4.75 -1.76 -0.74
CA LEU A 37 -3.95 -2.98 -0.61
C LEU A 37 -4.55 -3.98 0.39
N GLN A 38 -5.13 -3.48 1.50
CA GLN A 38 -5.80 -4.30 2.52
C GLN A 38 -6.83 -5.25 1.89
N THR A 39 -7.70 -4.72 1.04
CA THR A 39 -8.83 -5.46 0.46
C THR A 39 -8.35 -6.54 -0.51
N ILE A 40 -7.36 -6.23 -1.36
CA ILE A 40 -6.79 -7.18 -2.33
C ILE A 40 -6.04 -8.31 -1.64
N LEU A 41 -5.36 -8.01 -0.53
CA LEU A 41 -4.68 -9.01 0.29
C LEU A 41 -5.63 -9.82 1.19
N GLY A 42 -6.94 -9.55 1.15
CA GLY A 42 -7.95 -10.31 1.88
C GLY A 42 -8.06 -9.98 3.37
N TYR A 43 -7.53 -8.84 3.82
CA TYR A 43 -7.66 -8.41 5.21
C TYR A 43 -9.03 -7.77 5.46
N ALA A 44 -9.87 -8.44 6.25
CA ALA A 44 -11.20 -7.91 6.59
C ALA A 44 -11.16 -6.68 7.53
N ARG A 45 -10.13 -6.58 8.40
CA ARG A 45 -9.99 -5.50 9.38
C ARG A 45 -8.67 -4.78 9.22
N TRP A 46 -8.72 -3.44 9.27
CA TRP A 46 -7.53 -2.58 9.20
C TRP A 46 -6.52 -2.87 10.31
N GLU A 47 -6.98 -3.18 11.52
CA GLU A 47 -6.11 -3.50 12.66
C GLU A 47 -5.20 -4.70 12.39
N ASN A 48 -5.72 -5.74 11.72
CA ASN A 48 -4.94 -6.92 11.35
C ASN A 48 -3.92 -6.56 10.26
N PHE A 49 -4.29 -5.69 9.33
CA PHE A 49 -3.41 -5.27 8.26
C PHE A 49 -2.32 -4.31 8.76
N LEU A 50 -2.60 -3.48 9.77
CA LEU A 50 -1.59 -2.68 10.48
C LEU A 50 -0.47 -3.54 11.06
N VAL A 51 -0.80 -4.72 11.60
CA VAL A 51 0.22 -5.66 12.10
C VAL A 51 1.13 -6.13 10.95
N ALA A 52 0.57 -6.41 9.78
CA ALA A 52 1.35 -6.79 8.60
C ALA A 52 2.24 -5.63 8.10
N ILE A 53 1.72 -4.41 8.04
CA ILE A 53 2.49 -3.21 7.68
C ILE A 53 3.66 -3.01 8.66
N ARG A 54 3.41 -3.09 9.97
CA ARG A 54 4.46 -2.94 11.00
C ARG A 54 5.57 -3.97 10.82
N ARG A 55 5.22 -5.23 10.56
CA ARG A 55 6.20 -6.28 10.27
C ARG A 55 7.03 -5.99 9.01
N ALA A 56 6.42 -5.42 7.97
CA ALA A 56 7.13 -5.02 6.76
C ALA A 56 8.11 -3.87 7.06
N VAL A 57 7.68 -2.86 7.82
CA VAL A 57 8.53 -1.76 8.29
C VAL A 57 9.70 -2.28 9.12
N ASP A 58 9.45 -3.18 10.08
CA ASP A 58 10.51 -3.78 10.91
C ASP A 58 11.51 -4.58 10.07
N SER A 59 11.05 -5.25 9.02
CA SER A 59 11.92 -5.95 8.07
C SER A 59 12.83 -4.99 7.29
N CYS A 60 12.31 -3.85 6.83
CA CYS A 60 13.13 -2.81 6.19
C CYS A 60 14.20 -2.29 7.15
N LYS A 61 13.82 -1.98 8.40
CA LYS A 61 14.77 -1.53 9.43
C LYS A 61 15.85 -2.58 9.71
N ALA A 62 15.47 -3.85 9.83
CA ALA A 62 16.41 -4.95 10.06
C ALA A 62 17.41 -5.12 8.92
N GLN A 63 17.03 -4.77 7.69
CA GLN A 63 17.89 -4.78 6.51
C GLN A 63 18.70 -3.48 6.31
N GLY A 64 18.55 -2.51 7.21
CA GLY A 64 19.20 -1.19 7.08
C GLY A 64 18.62 -0.33 5.96
N ILE A 65 17.42 -0.65 5.48
CA ILE A 65 16.71 0.10 4.44
C ILE A 65 15.97 1.27 5.11
N ASN A 66 16.06 2.45 4.52
CA ASN A 66 15.32 3.61 4.99
C ASN A 66 13.82 3.40 4.76
N VAL A 67 13.04 3.42 5.85
CA VAL A 67 11.61 3.15 5.81
C VAL A 67 10.86 4.24 5.05
N ASP A 68 11.33 5.50 5.12
CA ASP A 68 10.66 6.65 4.51
C ASP A 68 10.69 6.60 2.97
N ASP A 69 11.62 5.84 2.39
CA ASP A 69 11.72 5.62 0.93
C ASP A 69 10.64 4.64 0.43
N HIS A 70 10.06 3.82 1.32
CA HIS A 70 9.10 2.77 0.99
C HIS A 70 7.71 3.01 1.58
N PHE A 71 7.64 3.64 2.75
CA PHE A 71 6.42 3.88 3.50
C PHE A 71 6.26 5.37 3.73
N ARG A 72 5.66 6.05 2.76
CA ARG A 72 5.30 7.46 2.92
C ARG A 72 4.03 7.57 3.76
N GLU A 73 4.07 8.41 4.79
CA GLU A 73 2.85 8.74 5.53
C GLU A 73 1.90 9.53 4.61
N VAL A 74 0.71 8.99 4.39
CA VAL A 74 -0.25 9.60 3.48
C VAL A 74 -1.02 10.67 4.24
N THR A 75 -0.71 11.95 3.97
CA THR A 75 -1.44 13.11 4.50
C THR A 75 -2.83 13.29 3.88
N LYS A 76 -3.26 12.36 3.00
CA LYS A 76 -4.60 12.38 2.43
C LYS A 76 -5.58 12.11 3.57
N MET A 77 -6.11 13.19 4.15
CA MET A 77 -7.27 13.13 5.03
C MET A 77 -8.28 12.23 4.32
N VAL A 78 -8.58 11.08 4.93
CA VAL A 78 -9.75 10.33 4.54
C VAL A 78 -10.88 11.30 4.85
N GLU A 79 -11.55 11.83 3.83
CA GLU A 79 -12.88 12.39 3.99
C GLU A 79 -13.76 11.24 4.45
N SER A 80 -13.66 10.87 5.72
CA SER A 80 -14.70 10.18 6.44
C SER A 80 -15.86 11.17 6.52
N GLY A 81 -16.54 11.36 5.40
CA GLY A 81 -17.92 11.75 5.37
C GLY A 81 -18.65 10.66 6.15
N SER A 82 -18.82 10.92 7.44
CA SER A 82 -19.73 10.21 8.30
C SER A 82 -21.12 10.42 7.73
N GLY A 83 -21.48 9.63 6.72
CA GLY A 83 -22.84 9.36 6.32
C GLY A 83 -23.46 8.43 7.35
N ALA A 84 -23.46 8.84 8.61
CA ALA A 84 -24.37 8.33 9.61
C ALA A 84 -25.79 8.65 9.12
N LYS A 85 -26.51 7.62 8.70
CA LYS A 85 -27.97 7.61 8.71
C LYS A 85 -28.42 6.75 9.87
#